data_AF-A0A2E2AYU7-F1
#
_entry.id   AF-A0A2E2AYU7-F1
#
_cell.length_a   1.000
_cell.length_b   1.000
_cell.length_c   1.000
_cell.angle_alpha   90.00
_cell.angle_beta   90.00
_cell.angle_gamma   90.00
#
_symmetry.space_group_name_H-M   'P 1'
#
loop_
_entity.id
_entity.type
_entity.pdbx_description
1 polymer ?
#
loop_
_entity_poly.entity_id
_entity_poly.type
_entity_poly.pdbx_seq_one_letter_code
_entity_poly.pdbx_strand_id
1 'polypeptide(L)'
;MVSHVETLVGAQGDILILTLGQSALFRRQSSEYSIQDNAMHLTVGPYSYEVLKAHQLIHPMSGDKLDGLIDFATGTIWIDDTVPTHRRLDVILHEYWHAWRHHFGKPENEEAQCDWFAAATMQFLREWHLQGCEFSLTCLDDEDANQRPRPQLRMVGKAMIG
;
A
#
# COMPACT_ATOMS: atom_id res chain seq x y z
N MET A 1 -22.44 46.56 -43.87
CA MET A 1 -21.00 46.25 -44.07
C MET A 1 -20.78 44.83 -43.58
N VAL A 2 -20.23 44.00 -44.46
CA VAL A 2 -20.03 42.56 -44.27
C VAL A 2 -18.66 42.33 -43.62
N SER A 3 -18.62 41.45 -42.62
CA SER A 3 -17.40 40.76 -42.16
C SER A 3 -17.87 39.47 -41.46
N HIS A 4 -18.13 38.42 -42.23
CA HIS A 4 -17.30 37.20 -42.28
C HIS A 4 -17.04 36.57 -40.92
N VAL A 5 -17.82 35.52 -40.63
CA VAL A 5 -17.53 34.51 -39.61
C VAL A 5 -16.83 33.36 -40.34
N GLU A 6 -15.53 33.20 -40.10
CA GLU A 6 -14.84 31.96 -40.45
C GLU A 6 -14.97 30.98 -39.27
N THR A 7 -15.65 29.86 -39.51
CA THR A 7 -15.65 28.72 -38.60
C THR A 7 -14.59 27.74 -39.09
N LEU A 8 -13.46 27.68 -38.40
CA LEU A 8 -12.49 26.60 -38.56
C LEU A 8 -12.86 25.47 -37.59
N VAL A 9 -13.39 24.38 -38.14
CA VAL A 9 -13.54 23.09 -37.45
C VAL A 9 -12.18 22.40 -37.51
N GLY A 10 -11.38 22.57 -36.45
CA GLY A 10 -10.23 21.72 -36.16
C GLY A 10 -10.66 20.58 -35.25
N ALA A 11 -10.56 19.35 -35.73
CA ALA A 11 -10.84 18.14 -34.96
C ALA A 11 -9.79 17.96 -33.85
N GLN A 12 -10.30 17.71 -32.64
CA GLN A 12 -9.58 17.22 -31.45
C GLN A 12 -8.54 18.19 -30.87
N GLY A 13 -9.07 19.22 -30.20
CA GLY A 13 -8.30 20.27 -29.54
C GLY A 13 -7.93 19.97 -28.09
N ASP A 14 -6.63 20.08 -27.82
CA ASP A 14 -6.16 20.95 -26.74
C ASP A 14 -6.44 22.41 -27.16
N ILE A 15 -7.21 23.14 -26.37
CA ILE A 15 -7.37 24.59 -26.54
C ILE A 15 -6.93 25.28 -25.27
N LEU A 16 -5.78 25.95 -25.37
CA LEU A 16 -5.27 26.92 -24.42
C LEU A 16 -5.94 28.28 -24.73
N ILE A 17 -6.82 28.76 -23.86
CA ILE A 17 -7.29 30.15 -23.87
C ILE A 17 -6.71 30.85 -22.64
N LEU A 18 -5.75 31.75 -22.88
CA LEU A 18 -5.29 32.71 -21.89
C LEU A 18 -6.17 33.96 -21.99
N THR A 19 -7.05 34.15 -21.01
CA THR A 19 -7.72 35.43 -20.75
C THR A 19 -7.55 35.79 -19.28
N LEU A 20 -6.83 36.89 -19.04
CA LEU A 20 -6.66 37.56 -17.75
C LEU A 20 -7.99 38.22 -17.33
N GLY A 21 -8.49 37.91 -16.14
CA GLY A 21 -9.57 38.69 -15.52
C GLY A 21 -10.46 37.95 -14.52
N GLN A 22 -10.08 38.04 -13.23
CA GLN A 22 -10.95 38.05 -12.04
C GLN A 22 -11.91 36.87 -11.79
N SER A 23 -11.44 35.96 -10.93
CA SER A 23 -12.11 35.34 -9.77
C SER A 23 -13.65 35.20 -9.77
N ALA A 24 -14.14 33.99 -10.08
CA ALA A 24 -15.17 33.30 -9.29
C ALA A 24 -15.38 31.87 -9.79
N LEU A 25 -14.88 30.92 -8.98
CA LEU A 25 -15.46 29.60 -8.67
C LEU A 25 -16.48 29.02 -9.67
N PHE A 26 -16.00 28.25 -10.66
CA PHE A 26 -16.71 27.09 -11.18
C PHE A 26 -15.68 26.15 -11.82
N ARG A 27 -14.96 25.38 -10.98
CA ARG A 27 -14.06 24.33 -11.46
C ARG A 27 -14.80 22.99 -11.39
N ARG A 28 -14.97 22.43 -12.58
CA ARG A 28 -15.50 21.10 -12.94
C ARG A 28 -15.31 20.04 -11.84
N GLN A 29 -16.41 19.34 -11.54
CA GLN A 29 -16.37 17.94 -11.13
C GLN A 29 -15.44 17.18 -12.08
N SER A 30 -14.28 16.81 -11.56
CA SER A 30 -13.42 15.78 -12.11
C SER A 30 -13.07 14.95 -10.88
N SER A 31 -13.49 13.69 -10.88
CA SER A 31 -13.11 12.72 -9.86
C SER A 31 -11.59 12.60 -9.86
N GLU A 32 -10.92 13.32 -8.96
CA GLU A 32 -9.53 13.10 -8.61
C GLU A 32 -9.48 11.82 -7.78
N TYR A 33 -9.65 10.66 -8.45
CA TYR A 33 -8.80 9.53 -8.07
C TYR A 33 -7.40 9.96 -8.46
N SER A 34 -6.73 10.66 -7.53
CA SER A 34 -5.28 10.71 -7.52
C SER A 34 -4.84 9.26 -7.68
N ILE A 35 -4.12 8.95 -8.75
CA ILE A 35 -3.35 7.71 -8.86
C ILE A 35 -2.26 7.87 -7.80
N GLN A 36 -2.63 7.65 -6.54
CA GLN A 36 -1.73 7.52 -5.41
C GLN A 36 -0.91 6.27 -5.68
N ASP A 37 0.40 6.39 -5.49
CA ASP A 37 1.41 5.34 -5.56
C ASP A 37 0.79 3.93 -5.45
N ASN A 38 1.00 3.07 -6.45
CA ASN A 38 0.44 1.71 -6.53
C ASN A 38 0.95 0.74 -5.42
N ALA A 39 1.52 1.28 -4.34
CA ALA A 39 1.90 0.56 -3.15
C ALA A 39 0.67 0.26 -2.29
N MET A 40 0.51 -1.00 -1.89
CA MET A 40 -0.47 -1.39 -0.89
C MET A 40 -0.01 -0.91 0.48
N HIS A 41 -0.91 -0.33 1.26
CA HIS A 41 -0.62 0.20 2.59
C HIS A 41 -1.50 -0.50 3.64
N LEU A 42 -0.98 -0.78 4.82
CA LEU A 42 -1.74 -1.39 5.91
C LEU A 42 -1.56 -0.59 7.19
N THR A 43 -2.59 -0.55 8.03
CA THR A 43 -2.48 0.01 9.38
C THR A 43 -2.65 -1.10 10.41
N VAL A 44 -1.81 -1.05 11.45
CA VAL A 44 -1.81 -1.96 12.60
C VAL A 44 -2.04 -1.07 13.82
N GLY A 45 -3.29 -0.93 14.26
CA GLY A 45 -3.69 0.20 15.11
C GLY A 45 -3.21 1.55 14.53
N PRO A 46 -2.39 2.35 15.24
CA PRO A 46 -1.88 3.63 14.75
C PRO A 46 -0.63 3.53 13.86
N TYR A 47 -0.07 2.32 13.66
CA TYR A 47 1.19 2.13 12.94
C TYR A 47 0.94 1.84 11.47
N SER A 48 1.64 2.54 10.58
CA SER A 48 1.52 2.36 9.13
C SER A 48 2.60 1.44 8.59
N TYR A 49 2.21 0.57 7.67
CA TYR A 49 3.08 -0.35 6.95
C TYR A 49 2.89 -0.20 5.44
N GLU A 50 3.98 -0.25 4.69
CA GLU A 50 3.95 -0.41 3.24
C GLU A 50 4.15 -1.87 2.87
N VAL A 51 3.44 -2.36 1.85
CA VAL A 51 3.59 -3.71 1.33
C VAL A 51 4.30 -3.63 -0.01
N LEU A 52 5.49 -4.24 -0.09
CA LEU A 52 6.36 -4.18 -1.27
C LEU A 52 6.78 -5.58 -1.71
N LYS A 53 7.10 -5.76 -3.00
CA LYS A 53 7.71 -6.99 -3.48
C LYS A 53 9.23 -6.92 -3.43
N ALA A 54 9.85 -8.06 -3.21
CA ALA A 54 11.30 -8.23 -3.34
C ALA A 54 11.60 -9.54 -4.06
N HIS A 55 12.68 -9.54 -4.84
CA HIS A 55 13.18 -10.76 -5.46
C HIS A 55 14.07 -11.53 -4.48
N GLN A 56 13.76 -12.81 -4.25
CA GLN A 56 14.53 -13.72 -3.41
C GLN A 56 14.73 -13.21 -1.98
N LEU A 57 13.64 -13.17 -1.21
CA LEU A 57 13.69 -12.91 0.22
C LEU A 57 14.44 -14.04 0.94
N ILE A 58 15.45 -13.65 1.71
CA ILE A 58 16.30 -14.55 2.48
C ILE A 58 16.30 -14.08 3.94
N HIS A 59 16.04 -15.02 4.85
CA HIS A 59 16.13 -14.77 6.28
C HIS A 59 17.58 -14.44 6.66
N PRO A 60 17.86 -13.29 7.30
CA PRO A 60 19.22 -12.81 7.50
C PRO A 60 20.08 -13.70 8.42
N MET A 61 19.46 -14.43 9.35
CA MET A 61 20.18 -15.31 10.28
C MET A 61 20.28 -16.78 9.83
N SER A 62 19.18 -17.40 9.40
CA SER A 62 19.20 -18.81 8.98
C SER A 62 19.61 -19.01 7.52
N GLY A 63 19.51 -17.98 6.69
CA GLY A 63 19.72 -18.09 5.24
C GLY A 63 18.57 -18.77 4.50
N ASP A 64 17.47 -19.07 5.18
CA ASP A 64 16.30 -19.71 4.58
C ASP A 64 15.58 -18.75 3.63
N LYS A 65 14.97 -19.30 2.58
CA LYS A 65 14.06 -18.52 1.73
C LYS A 65 12.76 -18.24 2.47
N LEU A 66 12.23 -17.04 2.29
CA LEU A 66 10.99 -16.61 2.93
C LEU A 66 9.96 -16.22 1.87
N ASP A 67 8.69 -16.54 2.11
CA ASP A 67 7.58 -16.03 1.29
C ASP A 67 7.27 -14.57 1.66
N GLY A 68 7.50 -14.17 2.91
CA GLY A 68 7.28 -12.82 3.42
C GLY A 68 8.25 -12.45 4.55
N LEU A 69 8.43 -11.15 4.78
CA LEU A 69 9.25 -10.60 5.85
C LEU A 69 8.77 -9.23 6.29
N ILE A 70 8.46 -9.07 7.56
CA ILE A 70 8.22 -7.76 8.17
C ILE A 70 9.51 -7.10 8.70
N ASP A 71 9.71 -5.83 8.33
CA ASP A 71 10.72 -4.93 8.89
C ASP A 71 10.05 -3.85 9.74
N PHE A 72 10.13 -4.01 11.06
CA PHE A 72 9.55 -3.08 12.03
C PHE A 72 10.24 -1.71 12.05
N ALA A 73 11.51 -1.63 11.64
CA ALA A 73 12.27 -0.39 11.68
C ALA A 73 11.87 0.55 10.54
N THR A 74 11.57 -0.02 9.38
CA THR A 74 11.14 0.74 8.18
C THR A 74 9.62 0.77 8.02
N GLY A 75 8.87 -0.01 8.79
CA GLY A 75 7.42 -0.14 8.60
C GLY A 75 7.09 -0.76 7.25
N THR A 76 7.82 -1.80 6.86
CA THR A 76 7.64 -2.44 5.55
C THR A 76 7.35 -3.92 5.70
N ILE A 77 6.38 -4.43 4.95
CA ILE A 77 6.10 -5.84 4.74
C ILE A 77 6.59 -6.19 3.35
N TRP A 78 7.58 -7.06 3.27
CA TRP A 78 8.12 -7.58 2.02
C TRP A 78 7.45 -8.89 1.67
N ILE A 79 7.11 -9.07 0.39
CA ILE A 79 6.64 -10.34 -0.17
C ILE A 79 7.62 -10.78 -1.26
N ASP A 80 7.97 -12.06 -1.28
CA ASP A 80 8.81 -12.60 -2.34
C ASP A 80 8.05 -12.60 -3.67
N ASP A 81 8.70 -12.15 -4.74
CA ASP A 81 8.08 -12.01 -6.06
C ASP A 81 7.71 -13.33 -6.72
N THR A 82 8.26 -14.45 -6.24
CA THR A 82 7.91 -15.81 -6.68
C THR A 82 6.63 -16.34 -6.04
N VAL A 83 6.09 -15.66 -5.01
CA VAL A 83 4.82 -16.04 -4.38
C VAL A 83 3.66 -15.81 -5.37
N PRO A 84 2.88 -16.85 -5.71
CA PRO A 84 1.77 -16.72 -6.64
C PRO A 84 0.67 -15.84 -6.04
N THR A 85 -0.01 -15.05 -6.88
CA THR A 85 -0.96 -14.00 -6.44
C THR A 85 -2.00 -14.51 -5.44
N HIS A 86 -2.55 -15.71 -5.64
CA HIS A 86 -3.56 -16.29 -4.74
C HIS A 86 -3.05 -16.61 -3.32
N ARG A 87 -1.73 -16.73 -3.12
CA ARG A 87 -1.10 -16.94 -1.79
C ARG A 87 -0.64 -15.64 -1.15
N ARG A 88 -0.55 -14.53 -1.91
CA ARG A 88 0.01 -13.27 -1.40
C ARG A 88 -0.79 -12.73 -0.22
N LEU A 89 -2.11 -12.86 -0.27
CA LEU A 89 -2.97 -12.42 0.83
C LEU A 89 -2.65 -13.16 2.13
N ASP A 90 -2.46 -14.49 2.06
CA ASP A 90 -2.12 -15.31 3.23
C ASP A 90 -0.78 -14.89 3.83
N VAL A 91 0.21 -14.63 2.98
CA VAL A 91 1.55 -14.15 3.40
C VAL A 91 1.46 -12.76 4.03
N ILE A 92 0.73 -11.82 3.40
CA ILE A 92 0.53 -10.48 3.96
C ILE A 92 -0.16 -10.56 5.31
N LEU A 93 -1.21 -11.37 5.43
CA LEU A 93 -1.94 -11.55 6.67
C LEU A 93 -1.03 -12.16 7.75
N HIS A 94 -0.16 -13.10 7.38
CA HIS A 94 0.84 -13.67 8.29
C HIS A 94 1.81 -12.60 8.82
N GLU A 95 2.36 -11.76 7.94
CA GLU A 95 3.26 -10.67 8.37
C GLU A 95 2.50 -9.58 9.15
N TYR A 96 1.24 -9.31 8.82
CA TYR A 96 0.36 -8.44 9.59
C TYR A 96 0.17 -8.95 11.02
N TRP A 97 0.06 -10.28 11.21
CA TRP A 97 0.03 -10.88 12.54
C TRP A 97 1.32 -10.66 13.33
N HIS A 98 2.48 -10.73 12.67
CA HIS A 98 3.75 -10.36 13.29
C HIS A 98 3.76 -8.88 13.72
N ALA A 99 3.24 -7.98 12.89
CA ALA A 99 3.07 -6.55 13.21
C ALA A 99 2.20 -6.35 14.45
N TRP A 100 1.03 -6.98 14.47
CA TRP A 100 0.07 -6.83 15.56
C TRP A 100 0.65 -7.33 16.89
N ARG A 101 1.32 -8.48 16.88
CA ARG A 101 2.04 -9.02 18.05
C ARG A 101 3.20 -8.16 18.51
N HIS A 102 3.90 -7.52 17.60
CA HIS A 102 5.01 -6.62 17.95
C HIS A 102 4.50 -5.40 18.73
N HIS A 103 3.39 -4.79 18.29
CA HIS A 103 2.88 -3.55 18.89
C HIS A 103 2.00 -3.76 20.12
N PHE A 104 1.20 -4.84 20.16
CA PHE A 104 0.20 -5.06 21.21
C PHE A 104 0.54 -6.22 22.15
N GLY A 105 1.69 -6.88 21.96
CA GLY A 105 2.13 -7.99 22.79
C GLY A 105 1.32 -9.27 22.55
N LYS A 106 1.39 -10.19 23.51
CA LYS A 106 0.64 -11.44 23.49
C LYS A 106 -0.55 -11.37 24.46
N PRO A 107 -1.70 -11.97 24.11
CA PRO A 107 -2.81 -12.15 25.03
C PRO A 107 -2.42 -13.10 26.18
N GLU A 108 -3.00 -12.87 27.36
CA GLU A 108 -2.68 -13.61 28.60
C GLU A 108 -3.44 -14.93 28.74
N ASN A 109 -4.59 -15.05 28.07
CA ASN A 109 -5.47 -16.21 28.14
C ASN A 109 -6.19 -16.44 26.80
N GLU A 110 -6.92 -17.56 26.70
CA GLU A 110 -7.59 -18.00 25.47
C GLU A 110 -8.68 -17.03 25.01
N GLU A 111 -9.52 -16.53 25.92
CA GLU A 111 -10.58 -15.56 25.56
C GLU A 111 -9.97 -14.27 25.01
N ALA A 112 -8.94 -13.75 25.69
CA ALA A 112 -8.19 -12.59 25.23
C ALA A 112 -7.50 -12.87 23.88
N GLN A 113 -7.10 -14.12 23.59
CA GLN A 113 -6.56 -14.51 22.30
C GLN A 113 -7.61 -14.50 21.20
N CYS A 114 -8.84 -14.93 21.49
CA CYS A 114 -9.96 -14.85 20.55
C CYS A 114 -10.31 -13.40 20.23
N ASP A 115 -10.44 -12.54 21.24
CA ASP A 115 -10.71 -11.10 21.06
C ASP A 115 -9.59 -10.40 20.28
N TRP A 116 -8.36 -10.71 20.65
CA TRP A 116 -7.17 -10.19 19.97
C TRP A 116 -7.11 -10.66 18.52
N PHE A 117 -7.49 -11.92 18.25
CA PHE A 117 -7.56 -12.45 16.90
C PHE A 117 -8.60 -11.70 16.06
N ALA A 118 -9.82 -11.59 16.59
CA ALA A 118 -10.94 -10.92 15.93
C ALA A 118 -10.63 -9.44 15.64
N ALA A 119 -10.04 -8.71 16.60
CA ALA A 119 -9.71 -7.30 16.44
C ALA A 119 -8.72 -7.05 15.28
N ALA A 120 -7.62 -7.81 15.22
CA ALA A 120 -6.63 -7.64 14.16
C ALA A 120 -7.20 -8.04 12.79
N THR A 121 -7.93 -9.16 12.73
CA THR A 121 -8.57 -9.61 11.48
C THR A 121 -9.57 -8.59 10.96
N MET A 122 -10.41 -8.02 11.83
CA MET A 122 -11.40 -7.01 11.41
C MET A 122 -10.74 -5.72 10.92
N GLN A 123 -9.66 -5.26 11.56
CA GLN A 123 -8.90 -4.12 11.05
C GLN A 123 -8.27 -4.43 9.69
N PHE A 124 -7.60 -5.57 9.56
CA PHE A 124 -7.01 -6.02 8.30
C PHE A 124 -8.04 -6.06 7.16
N LEU A 125 -9.18 -6.73 7.38
CA LEU A 125 -10.23 -6.86 6.37
C LEU A 125 -10.80 -5.50 5.96
N ARG A 126 -10.94 -4.57 6.90
CA ARG A 126 -11.38 -3.20 6.61
C ARG A 126 -10.38 -2.47 5.71
N GLU A 127 -9.09 -2.49 6.06
CA GLU A 127 -8.03 -1.85 5.28
C GLU A 127 -7.90 -2.46 3.88
N TRP A 128 -7.97 -3.79 3.80
CA TRP A 128 -7.92 -4.52 2.54
C TRP A 128 -9.13 -4.19 1.64
N HIS A 129 -10.33 -4.12 2.24
CA HIS A 129 -11.53 -3.72 1.52
C HIS A 129 -11.45 -2.30 0.96
N LEU A 130 -10.94 -1.34 1.76
CA LEU A 130 -10.78 0.06 1.33
C LEU A 130 -9.82 0.22 0.15
N GLN A 131 -8.90 -0.73 -0.04
CA GLN A 131 -7.94 -0.75 -1.15
C GLN A 131 -8.43 -1.55 -2.38
N GLY A 132 -9.66 -2.05 -2.36
CA GLY A 132 -10.24 -2.76 -3.50
C GLY A 132 -10.01 -4.28 -3.49
N CYS A 133 -9.76 -4.88 -2.32
CA CYS A 133 -9.63 -6.32 -2.15
C CYS A 133 -8.56 -6.95 -3.06
N GLU A 134 -8.90 -7.94 -3.88
CA GLU A 134 -7.96 -8.64 -4.77
C GLU A 134 -7.30 -7.71 -5.78
N PHE A 135 -7.93 -6.58 -6.13
CA PHE A 135 -7.33 -5.57 -7.01
C PHE A 135 -6.02 -5.03 -6.42
N SER A 136 -5.96 -4.78 -5.11
CA SER A 136 -4.76 -4.26 -4.45
C SER A 136 -3.56 -5.20 -4.57
N LEU A 137 -3.80 -6.52 -4.67
CA LEU A 137 -2.75 -7.52 -4.83
C LEU A 137 -2.12 -7.48 -6.23
N THR A 138 -2.86 -7.01 -7.24
CA THR A 138 -2.36 -6.86 -8.62
C THR A 138 -1.53 -5.59 -8.78
N CYS A 139 -1.85 -4.55 -8.02
CA CYS A 139 -1.04 -3.31 -7.97
C CYS A 139 0.39 -3.56 -7.48
N LEU A 140 0.61 -4.60 -6.67
CA LEU A 140 1.95 -5.01 -6.23
C LEU A 140 2.87 -5.42 -7.39
N ASP A 141 2.32 -5.84 -8.53
CA ASP A 141 3.11 -6.23 -9.69
C ASP A 141 3.53 -5.02 -10.55
N ASP A 142 3.10 -3.81 -10.21
CA ASP A 142 3.50 -2.60 -10.94
C ASP A 142 4.98 -2.27 -10.71
N GLU A 143 5.75 -2.13 -11.79
CA GLU A 143 7.21 -1.98 -11.73
C GLU A 143 7.62 -0.66 -11.09
N ASP A 144 6.80 0.39 -11.22
CA ASP A 144 7.10 1.71 -10.65
C ASP A 144 7.03 1.75 -9.11
N ALA A 145 6.18 0.90 -8.51
CA ALA A 145 6.09 0.76 -7.05
C ALA A 145 7.30 0.02 -6.44
N ASN A 146 7.98 -0.82 -7.25
CA ASN A 146 9.00 -1.77 -6.78
C ASN A 146 10.46 -1.29 -6.95
N GLN A 147 10.69 -0.05 -7.37
CA GLN A 147 12.05 0.52 -7.54
C GLN A 147 12.67 1.05 -6.23
N ARG A 148 12.03 0.86 -5.08
CA ARG A 148 12.55 1.37 -3.80
C ARG A 148 13.83 0.62 -3.39
N PRO A 149 14.89 1.34 -2.96
CA PRO A 149 16.13 0.71 -2.54
C PRO A 149 15.88 -0.29 -1.43
N ARG A 150 16.37 -1.53 -1.60
CA ARG A 150 16.27 -2.58 -0.58
C ARG A 150 16.90 -2.08 0.72
N PRO A 151 16.22 -2.19 1.87
CA PRO A 151 16.85 -1.87 3.14
C PRO A 151 18.04 -2.81 3.34
N GLN A 152 19.21 -2.24 3.68
CA GLN A 152 20.23 -3.03 4.37
C GLN A 152 19.65 -3.33 5.75
N LEU A 153 19.05 -4.51 5.90
CA LEU A 153 18.40 -4.94 7.15
C LEU A 153 19.35 -4.71 8.33
N ARG A 154 19.06 -3.67 9.12
CA ARG A 154 19.71 -3.40 10.39
C ARG A 154 18.68 -3.69 11.47
N MET A 155 18.79 -4.86 12.07
CA MET A 155 17.99 -5.20 13.24
C MET A 155 18.23 -4.16 14.34
N VAL A 156 17.18 -3.46 14.76
CA VAL A 156 17.16 -2.81 16.08
C VAL A 156 17.12 -3.95 17.09
N GLY A 157 18.17 -4.05 17.90
CA GLY A 157 18.40 -5.17 18.80
C GLY A 157 17.20 -5.47 19.70
N LYS A 158 16.98 -6.77 19.92
CA LYS A 158 16.03 -7.36 20.88
C LYS A 158 15.65 -6.41 22.02
N ALA A 159 14.40 -6.00 22.07
CA ALA A 159 13.78 -5.67 23.35
C ALA A 159 13.78 -6.95 24.18
N MET A 160 14.73 -7.07 25.10
CA MET A 160 14.67 -8.07 26.16
C MET A 160 13.54 -7.67 27.09
N ILE A 161 12.38 -8.28 26.91
CA ILE A 161 11.31 -8.25 27.91
C ILE A 161 11.56 -9.46 28.80
N GLY A 162 12.15 -9.19 29.96
CA GLY A 162 12.17 -10.10 31.11
C GLY A 162 10.88 -10.00 31.91
#